data_AF-A0A7X6KZU6-F1
#
_entry.id   AF-A0A7X6KZU6-F1
#
_cell.length_a   1.000
_cell.length_b   1.000
_cell.length_c   1.000
_cell.angle_alpha   90.00
_cell.angle_beta   90.00
_cell.angle_gamma   90.00
#
_symmetry.space_group_name_H-M   'P 1'
#
loop_
_entity.id
_entity.type
_entity.pdbx_description
1 polymer ?
#
loop_
_entity_poly.entity_id
_entity_poly.type
_entity_poly.pdbx_seq_one_letter_code
_entity_poly.pdbx_strand_id
1 'polypeptide(L)'
;MRSVTRFVTTAAAAVVACAPAFVFAGTASAEAVDLPVLYTTATEAGLCYGTIRGNVDQDSSSGLHLTSAFEGIGTCATTAYVSWHNIDTGARGNTTIKLVGSWYNSATIPSGPGHIELSVTTKEFFHSPDSVQVQYVIPG
;
A
#
# COMPACT_ATOMS: atom_id res chain seq x y z
N MET A 1 -56.39 9.46 -70.26
CA MET A 1 -55.31 8.91 -71.10
C MET A 1 -54.00 9.01 -70.31
N ARG A 2 -53.18 7.95 -70.34
CA ARG A 2 -51.76 7.76 -69.94
C ARG A 2 -51.03 8.94 -69.27
N SER A 3 -50.23 8.80 -68.21
CA SER A 3 -49.12 7.85 -68.08
C SER A 3 -48.57 7.83 -66.64
N VAL A 4 -48.03 6.67 -66.25
CA VAL A 4 -47.20 6.43 -65.06
C VAL A 4 -45.80 6.96 -65.31
N THR A 5 -45.18 7.60 -64.31
CA THR A 5 -43.71 7.53 -64.14
C THR A 5 -43.36 7.52 -62.65
N ARG A 6 -42.76 6.40 -62.21
CA ARG A 6 -42.12 6.23 -60.91
C ARG A 6 -40.79 6.99 -60.91
N PHE A 7 -40.46 7.65 -59.79
CA PHE A 7 -39.07 7.81 -59.38
C PHE A 7 -38.94 7.42 -57.92
N VAL A 8 -38.29 6.28 -57.71
CA VAL A 8 -37.77 5.82 -56.42
C VAL A 8 -36.53 6.65 -56.13
N THR A 9 -36.43 7.22 -54.94
CA THR A 9 -35.17 7.81 -54.47
C THR A 9 -34.92 7.31 -53.05
N THR A 10 -33.99 6.37 -52.99
CA THR A 10 -33.31 5.82 -51.82
C THR A 10 -32.69 6.94 -50.99
N ALA A 11 -32.93 6.96 -49.69
CA ALA A 11 -32.15 7.74 -48.74
C ALA A 11 -31.68 6.83 -47.60
N ALA A 12 -30.36 6.82 -47.42
CA ALA A 12 -29.56 5.87 -46.69
C ALA A 12 -29.94 5.73 -45.20
N ALA A 13 -29.95 4.49 -44.71
CA ALA A 13 -29.88 4.18 -43.29
C ALA A 13 -28.50 4.61 -42.77
N ALA A 14 -28.48 5.54 -41.82
CA ALA A 14 -27.28 5.93 -41.10
C ALA A 14 -26.82 4.74 -40.24
N VAL A 15 -25.72 4.11 -40.64
CA VAL A 15 -25.03 3.10 -39.84
C VAL A 15 -24.34 3.83 -38.69
N VAL A 16 -24.88 3.71 -37.48
CA VAL A 16 -24.19 4.16 -36.27
C VAL A 16 -22.98 3.23 -36.09
N ALA A 17 -21.80 3.71 -36.47
CA ALA A 17 -20.55 3.03 -36.20
C ALA A 17 -20.27 3.10 -34.69
N CYS A 18 -20.52 2.00 -33.97
CA CYS A 18 -19.95 1.77 -32.65
C CYS A 18 -18.43 1.65 -32.81
N ALA A 19 -17.72 2.78 -32.71
CA ALA A 19 -16.29 2.76 -32.50
C ALA A 19 -16.02 2.20 -31.09
N PRO A 20 -15.24 1.12 -30.93
CA PRO A 20 -14.79 0.70 -29.61
C PRO A 20 -13.88 1.80 -29.07
N ALA A 21 -14.36 2.54 -28.07
CA ALA A 21 -13.52 3.44 -27.31
C ALA A 21 -12.51 2.57 -26.54
N PHE A 22 -11.28 2.49 -27.05
CA PHE A 22 -10.14 1.99 -26.29
C PHE A 22 -9.86 2.98 -25.17
N VAL A 23 -10.52 2.78 -24.02
CA VAL A 23 -10.16 3.47 -22.79
C VAL A 23 -8.84 2.87 -22.34
N PHE A 24 -7.74 3.55 -22.63
CA PHE A 24 -6.48 3.30 -21.95
C PHE A 24 -6.69 3.69 -20.49
N ALA A 25 -6.98 2.70 -19.64
CA ALA A 25 -6.88 2.84 -18.20
C ALA A 25 -5.42 3.19 -17.91
N GLY A 26 -5.13 4.48 -17.70
CA GLY A 26 -3.83 4.90 -17.20
C GLY A 26 -3.57 4.15 -15.90
N THR A 27 -2.38 3.58 -15.76
CA THR A 27 -1.93 2.98 -14.51
C THR A 27 -1.98 4.07 -13.44
N ALA A 28 -2.97 4.00 -12.54
CA ALA A 28 -2.98 4.82 -11.35
C ALA A 28 -1.72 4.43 -10.56
N SER A 29 -0.72 5.32 -10.56
CA SER A 29 0.46 5.16 -9.71
C SER A 29 -0.03 5.31 -8.28
N ALA A 30 -0.10 4.21 -7.54
CA ALA A 30 -0.39 4.26 -6.11
C ALA A 30 0.80 4.92 -5.40
N GLU A 31 0.58 6.07 -4.77
CA GLU A 31 1.62 6.77 -4.00
C GLU A 31 1.93 5.98 -2.73
N ALA A 32 3.20 5.82 -2.37
CA ALA A 32 3.55 5.23 -1.07
C ALA A 32 3.25 6.22 0.07
N VAL A 33 2.82 5.72 1.23
CA VAL A 33 2.67 6.54 2.44
C VAL A 33 3.80 6.25 3.41
N ASP A 34 4.55 7.28 3.77
CA ASP A 34 5.66 7.17 4.71
C ASP A 34 5.18 7.01 6.15
N LEU A 35 5.83 6.12 6.89
CA LEU A 35 5.69 6.00 8.33
C LEU A 35 6.55 7.06 9.05
N PRO A 36 6.04 7.65 10.15
CA PRO A 36 6.88 8.43 11.06
C PRO A 36 8.06 7.60 11.58
N VAL A 37 9.15 8.29 11.91
CA VAL A 37 10.36 7.64 12.44
C VAL A 37 10.09 7.14 13.86
N LEU A 38 10.38 5.86 14.11
CA LEU A 38 10.38 5.25 15.44
C LEU A 38 11.82 5.15 15.94
N TYR A 39 12.14 5.84 17.03
CA TYR A 39 13.42 5.70 17.72
C TYR A 39 13.32 4.51 18.67
N THR A 40 14.32 3.63 18.70
CA THR A 40 14.29 2.43 19.53
C THR A 40 15.69 1.96 19.90
N THR A 41 15.81 1.21 21.00
CA THR A 41 16.94 0.30 21.17
C THR A 41 16.73 -0.98 20.35
N ALA A 42 17.81 -1.72 20.11
CA ALA A 42 17.78 -3.03 19.48
C ALA A 42 18.65 -3.97 20.30
N THR A 43 18.02 -4.64 21.28
CA THR A 43 18.72 -5.34 22.37
C THR A 43 18.65 -6.86 22.31
N GLU A 44 18.01 -7.43 21.29
CA GLU A 44 17.80 -8.88 21.22
C GLU A 44 19.11 -9.68 21.02
N ALA A 45 20.15 -9.08 20.44
CA ALA A 45 21.44 -9.74 20.19
C ALA A 45 22.67 -8.82 20.37
N GLY A 46 22.48 -7.64 20.95
CA GLY A 46 23.51 -6.62 21.15
C GLY A 46 23.02 -5.49 22.04
N LEU A 47 23.80 -4.42 22.15
CA LEU A 47 23.40 -3.18 22.78
C LEU A 47 23.46 -2.08 21.73
N CYS A 48 22.34 -1.89 21.06
CA CYS A 48 22.23 -0.93 19.97
C CYS A 48 21.07 0.03 20.17
N TYR A 49 21.18 1.17 19.52
CA TYR A 49 20.13 2.18 19.42
C TYR A 49 20.01 2.63 17.96
N GLY A 50 18.87 3.21 17.61
CA GLY A 50 18.71 3.75 16.27
C GLY A 50 17.27 4.03 15.92
N THR A 51 16.99 3.97 14.63
CA THR A 51 15.68 4.31 14.08
C THR A 51 15.12 3.22 13.19
N ILE A 52 13.80 3.09 13.21
CA ILE A 52 13.01 2.35 12.24
C ILE A 52 12.23 3.38 11.43
N ARG A 53 12.31 3.28 10.11
CA ARG A 53 11.57 4.10 9.14
C ARG A 53 10.90 3.18 8.15
N GLY A 54 9.96 3.68 7.38
CA GLY A 54 9.34 2.83 6.37
C GLY A 54 8.27 3.54 5.58
N ASN A 55 7.65 2.78 4.69
CA ASN A 55 6.50 3.21 3.91
C ASN A 55 5.58 2.02 3.65
N VAL A 56 4.34 2.33 3.27
CA VAL A 56 3.37 1.35 2.79
C VAL A 56 2.99 1.66 1.36
N ASP A 57 3.01 0.65 0.51
CA ASP A 57 2.52 0.74 -0.86
C ASP A 57 0.98 0.75 -0.86
N GLN A 58 0.38 1.72 -1.55
CA GLN A 58 -1.08 1.83 -1.71
C GLN A 58 -1.60 1.02 -2.90
N ASP A 59 -0.83 0.07 -3.41
CA ASP A 59 -1.27 -0.83 -4.48
C ASP A 59 -2.05 -2.02 -3.89
N SER A 60 -2.50 -2.93 -4.76
CA SER A 60 -3.24 -4.14 -4.35
C SER A 60 -2.44 -5.09 -3.45
N SER A 61 -1.14 -4.86 -3.25
CA SER A 61 -0.25 -5.76 -2.51
C SER A 61 -0.16 -5.45 -1.03
N SER A 62 -0.58 -4.26 -0.56
CA SER A 62 -0.40 -3.83 0.84
C SER A 62 1.05 -4.02 1.35
N GLY A 63 2.05 -3.75 0.51
CA GLY A 63 3.46 -3.92 0.86
C GLY A 63 3.90 -2.95 1.96
N LEU A 64 4.28 -3.47 3.13
CA LEU A 64 4.93 -2.70 4.19
C LEU A 64 6.45 -2.88 4.08
N HIS A 65 7.17 -1.78 4.03
CA HIS A 65 8.62 -1.76 3.96
C HIS A 65 9.19 -1.02 5.17
N LEU A 66 10.02 -1.69 5.96
CA LEU A 66 10.70 -1.14 7.13
C LEU A 66 12.22 -1.18 6.94
N THR A 67 12.85 -0.03 7.12
CA THR A 67 14.30 0.11 7.15
C THR A 67 14.76 0.40 8.57
N SER A 68 15.70 -0.39 9.07
CA SER A 68 16.41 -0.11 10.32
C SER A 68 17.73 0.59 10.05
N ALA A 69 18.09 1.52 10.93
CA ALA A 69 19.43 2.09 11.03
C ALA A 69 19.84 2.00 12.49
N PHE A 70 20.60 0.95 12.83
CA PHE A 70 21.06 0.68 14.20
C PHE A 70 22.56 0.89 14.32
N GLU A 71 22.97 1.47 15.44
CA GLU A 71 24.35 1.70 15.83
C GLU A 71 24.57 1.18 17.25
N GLY A 72 25.73 0.57 17.51
CA GLY A 72 26.04 0.03 18.83
C GLY A 72 27.03 -1.12 18.79
N ILE A 73 26.98 -1.94 19.84
CA ILE A 73 27.92 -3.05 20.06
C ILE A 73 27.20 -4.38 19.91
N GLY A 74 27.77 -5.28 19.10
CA GLY A 74 27.24 -6.62 18.85
C GLY A 74 26.32 -6.68 17.63
N THR A 75 25.56 -7.77 17.52
CA THR A 75 24.59 -7.94 16.43
C THR A 75 23.33 -7.17 16.79
N CYS A 76 23.16 -5.97 16.24
CA CYS A 76 21.95 -5.18 16.46
C CYS A 76 20.74 -5.90 15.88
N ALA A 77 19.77 -6.27 16.72
CA ALA A 77 18.55 -6.90 16.27
C ALA A 77 17.37 -6.50 17.16
N THR A 78 16.21 -6.31 16.53
CA THR A 78 14.93 -6.13 17.21
C THR A 78 13.80 -6.72 16.37
N THR A 79 12.60 -6.78 16.95
CA THR A 79 11.38 -7.19 16.27
C THR A 79 10.41 -6.02 16.22
N ALA A 80 10.05 -5.59 15.01
CA ALA A 80 8.94 -4.68 14.80
C ALA A 80 7.62 -5.45 14.85
N TYR A 81 6.69 -4.98 15.67
CA TYR A 81 5.34 -5.48 15.79
C TYR A 81 4.41 -4.56 15.02
N VAL A 82 3.68 -5.12 14.07
CA VAL A 82 2.79 -4.39 13.18
C VAL A 82 1.37 -4.86 13.46
N SER A 83 0.48 -3.92 13.73
CA SER A 83 -0.95 -4.17 13.84
C SER A 83 -1.69 -3.36 12.79
N TRP A 84 -2.69 -3.95 12.16
CA TRP A 84 -3.49 -3.30 11.14
C TRP A 84 -4.99 -3.50 11.37
N HIS A 85 -5.78 -2.54 10.90
CA HIS A 85 -7.22 -2.53 10.95
C HIS A 85 -7.78 -1.94 9.65
N ASN A 86 -8.54 -2.74 8.91
CA ASN A 86 -9.35 -2.26 7.81
C ASN A 86 -10.65 -1.70 8.39
N ILE A 87 -10.80 -0.38 8.34
CA ILE A 87 -11.91 0.36 8.94
C ILE A 87 -13.23 0.05 8.22
N ASP A 88 -13.17 -0.20 6.90
CA ASP A 88 -14.35 -0.43 6.07
C ASP A 88 -14.94 -1.83 6.28
N THR A 89 -14.08 -2.84 6.41
CA THR A 89 -14.50 -4.25 6.56
C THR A 89 -14.51 -4.73 8.00
N GLY A 90 -13.86 -4.01 8.91
CA GLY A 90 -13.61 -4.43 10.29
C GLY A 90 -12.54 -5.52 10.44
N ALA A 91 -11.89 -5.94 9.35
CA ALA A 91 -10.82 -6.93 9.39
C ALA A 91 -9.61 -6.39 10.16
N ARG A 92 -8.96 -7.24 10.95
CA ARG A 92 -7.80 -6.89 11.78
C ARG A 92 -6.77 -7.99 11.77
N GLY A 93 -5.52 -7.63 11.99
CA GLY A 93 -4.46 -8.62 12.14
C GLY A 93 -3.17 -8.02 12.67
N ASN A 94 -2.26 -8.91 13.05
CA ASN A 94 -0.94 -8.56 13.53
C ASN A 94 0.11 -9.35 12.75
N THR A 95 1.25 -8.74 12.50
CA THR A 95 2.43 -9.41 11.95
C THR A 95 3.69 -8.89 12.65
N THR A 96 4.80 -9.60 12.47
CA THR A 96 6.09 -9.22 13.04
C THR A 96 7.16 -9.23 11.97
N ILE A 97 8.04 -8.24 12.01
CA ILE A 97 9.16 -8.11 11.08
C ILE A 97 10.44 -8.11 11.90
N LYS A 98 11.31 -9.10 11.66
CA LYS A 98 12.63 -9.14 12.29
C LYS A 98 13.53 -8.12 11.61
N LEU A 99 14.13 -7.24 12.39
CA LEU A 99 15.07 -6.22 11.92
C LEU A 99 16.46 -6.58 12.45
N VAL A 100 17.40 -6.86 11.56
CA VAL A 100 18.78 -7.21 11.92
C VAL A 100 19.74 -6.27 11.20
N GLY A 101 20.62 -5.64 11.97
CA GLY A 101 21.55 -4.63 11.50
C GLY A 101 20.84 -3.41 10.91
N SER A 102 21.54 -2.71 10.04
CA SER A 102 21.00 -1.59 9.26
C SER A 102 20.62 -2.10 7.88
N TRP A 103 19.37 -2.57 7.73
CA TRP A 103 18.92 -3.27 6.53
C TRP A 103 17.45 -2.95 6.18
N TYR A 104 17.09 -3.26 4.94
CA TYR A 104 15.74 -3.15 4.42
C TYR A 104 14.97 -4.46 4.60
N ASN A 105 13.79 -4.40 5.21
CA ASN A 105 12.93 -5.55 5.46
C ASN A 105 11.52 -5.24 4.98
N SER A 106 10.81 -6.24 4.47
CA SER A 106 9.45 -6.05 3.96
C SER A 106 8.52 -7.15 4.43
N ALA A 107 7.24 -6.83 4.50
CA ALA A 107 6.16 -7.77 4.73
C ALA A 107 4.92 -7.34 3.97
N THR A 108 4.06 -8.31 3.66
CA THR A 108 2.72 -8.03 3.12
C THR A 108 1.71 -8.19 4.24
N ILE A 109 0.81 -7.21 4.38
CA ILE A 109 -0.34 -7.35 5.28
C ILE A 109 -1.58 -7.79 4.47
N PRO A 110 -2.34 -8.80 4.92
CA PRO A 110 -3.50 -9.30 4.18
C PRO A 110 -4.76 -8.44 4.44
N SER A 111 -4.64 -7.13 4.27
CA SER A 111 -5.66 -6.16 4.71
C SER A 111 -6.84 -6.02 3.74
N GLY A 112 -6.66 -6.42 2.48
CA GLY A 112 -7.65 -6.24 1.40
C GLY A 112 -7.86 -4.76 1.04
N PRO A 113 -8.73 -4.47 0.05
CA PRO A 113 -9.06 -3.10 -0.30
C PRO A 113 -9.83 -2.38 0.83
N GLY A 114 -9.68 -1.06 0.88
CA GLY A 114 -10.36 -0.18 1.85
C GLY A 114 -9.43 0.78 2.59
N HIS A 115 -9.98 1.45 3.61
CA HIS A 115 -9.25 2.34 4.52
C HIS A 115 -8.53 1.53 5.59
N ILE A 116 -7.20 1.60 5.60
CA ILE A 116 -6.35 0.85 6.50
C ILE A 116 -5.70 1.78 7.50
N GLU A 117 -5.81 1.44 8.78
CA GLU A 117 -4.98 1.98 9.85
C GLU A 117 -3.89 0.96 10.20
N LEU A 118 -2.64 1.41 10.22
CA LEU A 118 -1.48 0.58 10.53
C LEU A 118 -0.65 1.24 11.64
N SER A 119 -0.22 0.43 12.60
CA SER A 119 0.65 0.84 13.70
C SER A 119 1.88 -0.05 13.77
N VAL A 120 3.05 0.55 13.98
CA VAL A 120 4.33 -0.13 14.18
C VAL A 120 4.90 0.24 15.54
N THR A 121 5.35 -0.76 16.29
CA THR A 121 6.03 -0.59 17.58
C THR A 121 7.17 -1.60 17.73
N THR A 122 8.03 -1.42 18.73
CA THR A 122 8.91 -2.48 19.23
C THR A 122 8.49 -2.87 20.65
N LYS A 123 9.15 -3.88 21.23
CA LYS A 123 9.02 -4.24 22.67
C LYS A 123 10.30 -3.96 23.45
N GLU A 124 11.09 -3.06 22.92
CA GLU A 124 12.40 -2.71 23.46
C GLU A 124 12.24 -1.84 24.70
N PHE A 125 13.23 -1.81 25.59
CA PHE A 125 13.12 -1.02 26.83
C PHE A 125 12.97 0.48 26.54
N PHE A 126 13.66 0.97 25.52
CA PHE A 126 13.51 2.34 25.05
C PHE A 126 12.96 2.32 23.63
N HIS A 127 11.80 2.93 23.44
CA HIS A 127 11.30 3.36 22.15
C HIS A 127 10.53 4.67 22.30
N SER A 128 10.57 5.50 21.26
CA SER A 128 9.86 6.78 21.21
C SER A 128 9.53 7.13 19.76
N PRO A 129 8.27 7.46 19.44
CA PRO A 129 7.09 7.36 20.29
C PRO A 129 6.76 5.92 20.71
N ASP A 130 5.71 5.73 21.53
CA ASP A 130 5.26 4.38 21.93
C ASP A 130 4.87 3.51 20.73
N SER A 131 4.29 4.13 19.71
CA SER A 131 4.11 3.54 18.39
C SER A 131 4.05 4.63 17.33
N VAL A 132 4.32 4.26 16.08
CA VAL A 132 4.09 5.13 14.91
C VAL A 132 2.92 4.59 14.12
N GLN A 133 2.06 5.48 13.63
CA GLN A 133 0.82 5.11 12.97
C GLN A 133 0.67 5.83 11.64
N VAL A 134 0.02 5.17 10.70
CA VAL A 134 -0.30 5.71 9.37
C VAL A 134 -1.68 5.21 8.95
N GLN A 135 -2.40 6.07 8.24
CA GLN A 135 -3.66 5.71 7.58
C GLN A 135 -3.49 5.89 6.07
N TYR A 136 -4.01 4.94 5.31
CA TYR A 136 -3.91 4.93 3.85
C TYR A 136 -5.08 4.15 3.23
N VAL A 137 -5.22 4.23 1.91
CA VAL A 137 -6.32 3.58 1.18
C VAL A 137 -5.75 2.59 0.18
N ILE A 138 -6.34 1.40 0.14
CA ILE A 138 -6.06 0.39 -0.88
C ILE A 138 -7.24 0.36 -1.87
N PRO A 139 -7.02 0.66 -3.17
CA PRO A 139 -8.07 0.62 -4.17
C PRO A 139 -8.57 -0.81 -4.39
N GLY A 140 -9.88 -0.95 -4.59
CA GLY A 140 -10.57 -2.22 -4.89
C GLY A 140 -10.90 -2.41 -6.36
#